data_AF-A0A1I7SHJ6-F1
#
_entry.id   AF-A0A1I7SHJ6-F1
#
_cell.length_a   1.000
_cell.length_b   1.000
_cell.length_c   1.000
_cell.angle_alpha   90.00
_cell.angle_beta   90.00
_cell.angle_gamma   90.00
#
_symmetry.space_group_name_H-M   'P 1'
#
loop_
_entity.id
_entity.type
_entity.pdbx_description
1 polymer ?
#
loop_
_entity_poly.entity_id
_entity_poly.type
_entity_poly.pdbx_seq_one_letter_code
_entity_poly.pdbx_strand_id
1 'polypeptide(L)'
;MEGPLRFAPWHYQILGMFVFCTVLALAITILPAQFFYRYYTMTTGGGMSKLNSFLLFSTSYCISIPLGIMAYFAYGYSATVRPGFNYGTLWYPEVPLPTVIYADTRHQYLILYFGIGGVVVTVCYQLVVLIGYKTVVAFNEQTRKFTTRAQSTQNQLTYFLIIQ
;
A
#
# COMPACT_ATOMS: atom_id res chain seq x y z
N MET A 1 10.88 13.98 12.38
CA MET A 1 9.74 13.05 12.51
C MET A 1 8.77 13.67 13.49
N GLU A 2 7.47 13.63 13.19
CA GLU A 2 6.46 14.02 14.17
C GLU A 2 6.16 12.84 15.12
N GLY A 3 5.61 13.13 16.31
CA GLY A 3 5.22 12.11 17.28
C GLY A 3 6.36 11.59 18.17
N PRO A 4 6.15 10.45 18.87
CA PRO A 4 7.04 9.97 19.94
C PRO A 4 8.42 9.54 19.42
N LEU A 5 8.52 9.12 18.16
CA LEU A 5 9.80 8.73 17.54
C LEU A 5 10.79 9.90 17.44
N ARG A 6 10.34 11.16 17.54
CA ARG A 6 11.23 12.33 17.51
C ARG A 6 12.28 12.32 18.62
N PHE A 7 11.95 11.71 19.75
CA PHE A 7 12.83 11.64 20.93
C PHE A 7 13.77 10.43 20.90
N ALA A 8 13.55 9.50 19.97
CA ALA A 8 14.37 8.31 19.85
C ALA A 8 15.72 8.62 19.16
N PRO A 9 16.80 7.89 19.47
CA PRO A 9 18.05 7.98 18.74
C PRO A 9 17.88 7.74 17.23
N TRP A 10 18.77 8.31 16.41
CA TRP A 10 18.69 8.24 14.93
C TRP A 10 18.43 6.84 14.37
N HIS A 11 19.12 5.82 14.89
CA HIS A 11 18.93 4.43 14.47
C HIS A 11 17.49 3.94 14.63
N TYR A 12 16.83 4.32 15.73
CA TYR A 12 15.43 3.98 15.97
C TYR A 12 14.47 4.80 15.11
N GLN A 13 14.82 6.05 14.75
CA GLN A 13 14.02 6.83 13.81
C GLN A 13 14.03 6.20 12.41
N ILE A 14 15.19 5.75 11.93
CA ILE A 14 15.32 5.07 10.64
C ILE A 14 14.63 3.69 10.66
N LEU A 15 14.73 2.96 11.77
CA LEU A 15 13.94 1.73 11.97
C LEU A 15 12.42 2.02 11.93
N GLY A 16 11.98 3.12 12.56
CA GLY A 16 10.59 3.58 12.49
C GLY A 16 10.16 3.87 11.05
N MET A 17 11.03 4.49 10.25
CA MET A 17 10.78 4.74 8.83
C MET A 17 10.67 3.44 8.03
N PHE A 18 11.56 2.47 8.28
CA PHE A 18 11.49 1.13 7.71
C PHE A 18 10.12 0.47 7.99
N VAL A 19 9.68 0.46 9.24
CA VAL A 19 8.39 -0.15 9.62
C VAL A 19 7.24 0.59 8.96
N PHE A 20 7.24 1.92 8.99
CA PHE A 20 6.21 2.75 8.37
C PHE A 20 6.09 2.47 6.86
N CYS A 21 7.21 2.52 6.13
CA CYS A 21 7.23 2.25 4.69
C CYS A 21 6.82 0.81 4.36
N THR A 22 7.21 -0.17 5.17
CA THR A 22 6.80 -1.58 4.99
C THR A 22 5.30 -1.74 5.15
N VAL A 23 4.72 -1.16 6.20
CA VAL A 23 3.28 -1.23 6.47
C VAL A 23 2.48 -0.50 5.37
N LEU A 24 2.96 0.66 4.92
CA LEU A 24 2.35 1.39 3.82
C LEU A 24 2.38 0.59 2.52
N ALA A 25 3.54 0.01 2.18
CA ALA A 25 3.67 -0.86 1.01
C ALA A 25 2.77 -2.11 1.12
N LEU A 26 2.64 -2.67 2.32
CA LEU A 26 1.76 -3.81 2.59
C LEU A 26 0.30 -3.43 2.37
N ALA A 27 -0.13 -2.28 2.88
CA ALA A 27 -1.48 -1.78 2.67
C ALA A 27 -1.82 -1.57 1.19
N ILE A 28 -0.86 -1.18 0.36
CA ILE A 28 -1.07 -1.00 -1.09
C ILE A 28 -1.06 -2.35 -1.81
N THR A 29 -0.09 -3.21 -1.53
CA THR A 29 0.08 -4.50 -2.22
C THR A 29 -0.95 -5.55 -1.80
N ILE A 30 -1.63 -5.38 -0.66
CA ILE A 30 -2.70 -6.29 -0.23
C ILE A 30 -4.02 -6.05 -0.97
N LEU A 31 -4.25 -4.84 -1.50
CA LEU A 31 -5.48 -4.49 -2.23
C LEU A 31 -5.75 -5.43 -3.42
N PRO A 32 -4.82 -5.64 -4.38
CA PRO A 32 -5.07 -6.55 -5.50
C PRO A 32 -5.34 -7.99 -5.04
N ALA A 33 -4.67 -8.46 -3.97
CA ALA A 33 -4.92 -9.79 -3.39
C ALA A 33 -6.34 -9.90 -2.82
N GLN A 34 -6.82 -8.88 -2.08
CA GLN A 34 -8.19 -8.85 -1.55
C GLN A 34 -9.24 -8.83 -2.67
N PHE A 35 -9.03 -8.01 -3.70
CA PHE A 35 -9.94 -7.96 -4.85
C PHE A 35 -9.95 -9.27 -5.64
N PHE A 36 -8.78 -9.88 -5.83
CA PHE A 36 -8.67 -11.17 -6.52
C PHE A 36 -9.37 -12.29 -5.74
N TYR A 37 -9.18 -12.34 -4.42
CA TYR A 37 -9.86 -13.31 -3.56
C TYR A 37 -11.39 -13.18 -3.71
N ARG A 38 -11.92 -11.96 -3.64
CA ARG A 38 -13.36 -11.69 -3.84
C ARG A 38 -13.84 -12.14 -5.22
N TYR A 39 -13.12 -11.76 -6.27
CA TYR A 39 -13.39 -12.19 -7.64
C TYR A 39 -13.45 -13.73 -7.76
N TYR A 40 -12.49 -14.43 -7.18
CA TYR A 40 -12.45 -15.89 -7.20
C TYR A 40 -13.66 -16.51 -6.50
N THR A 41 -14.01 -16.03 -5.31
CA THR A 41 -15.16 -16.56 -4.55
C THR A 41 -16.50 -16.35 -5.27
N MET A 42 -16.67 -15.21 -5.96
CA MET A 42 -17.88 -14.92 -6.73
C MET A 42 -18.01 -15.77 -7.99
N THR A 43 -16.90 -16.05 -8.67
CA THR A 43 -16.91 -16.78 -9.95
C THR A 43 -16.98 -18.30 -9.78
N THR A 44 -16.36 -18.85 -8.73
CA THR A 44 -16.33 -20.30 -8.51
C THR A 44 -17.43 -20.80 -7.58
N GLY A 45 -18.16 -19.91 -6.91
CA GLY A 45 -19.23 -20.28 -5.96
C GLY A 45 -18.72 -20.94 -4.68
N GLY A 46 -17.40 -20.92 -4.43
CA GLY A 46 -16.76 -21.55 -3.29
C GLY A 46 -15.57 -20.75 -2.76
N GLY A 47 -15.19 -21.00 -1.51
CA GLY A 47 -14.02 -20.41 -0.88
C GLY A 47 -12.72 -20.92 -1.52
N MET A 48 -11.74 -20.04 -1.69
CA MET A 48 -10.39 -20.46 -2.04
C MET A 48 -9.78 -21.32 -0.93
N SER A 49 -8.98 -22.33 -1.27
CA SER A 49 -8.30 -23.16 -0.27
C SER A 49 -7.43 -22.31 0.66
N LYS A 50 -7.24 -22.76 1.90
CA LYS A 50 -6.44 -22.03 2.90
C LYS A 50 -5.00 -21.78 2.41
N LEU A 51 -4.41 -22.79 1.76
CA LEU A 51 -3.06 -22.69 1.20
C LEU A 51 -2.98 -21.65 0.08
N ASN A 52 -3.92 -21.66 -0.87
CA ASN A 52 -3.93 -20.71 -1.98
C ASN A 52 -4.15 -19.27 -1.48
N SER A 53 -5.02 -19.10 -0.48
CA SER A 53 -5.24 -17.80 0.16
C SER A 53 -3.98 -17.32 0.86
N PHE A 54 -3.32 -18.18 1.62
CA PHE A 54 -2.06 -17.86 2.28
C PHE A 54 -0.97 -17.46 1.28
N LEU A 55 -0.80 -18.22 0.20
CA LEU A 55 0.17 -17.91 -0.86
C LEU A 55 -0.13 -16.58 -1.54
N LEU A 56 -1.40 -16.32 -1.86
CA LEU A 56 -1.85 -15.06 -2.45
C LEU A 56 -1.45 -13.87 -1.56
N PHE A 57 -1.76 -13.90 -0.27
CA PHE A 57 -1.42 -12.82 0.65
C PHE A 57 0.09 -12.75 0.98
N SER A 58 0.81 -13.87 0.91
CA SER A 58 2.26 -13.90 1.10
C SER A 58 2.99 -13.08 0.04
N THR A 59 2.46 -12.98 -1.18
CA THR A 59 3.04 -12.16 -2.25
C THR A 59 3.15 -10.68 -1.84
N SER A 60 2.17 -10.15 -1.11
CA SER A 60 2.18 -8.77 -0.61
C SER A 60 3.33 -8.53 0.37
N TYR A 61 3.61 -9.50 1.26
CA TYR A 61 4.76 -9.43 2.17
C TYR A 61 6.10 -9.52 1.43
N CYS A 62 6.20 -10.41 0.44
CA CYS A 62 7.40 -10.57 -0.39
C CYS A 62 7.76 -9.30 -1.16
N ILE A 63 6.80 -8.43 -1.48
CA ILE A 63 7.06 -7.13 -2.14
C ILE A 63 7.31 -6.04 -1.10
N SER A 64 6.55 -6.02 -0.02
CA SER A 64 6.56 -4.92 0.95
C SER A 64 7.81 -4.89 1.83
N ILE A 65 8.32 -6.07 2.23
CA ILE A 65 9.52 -6.17 3.07
C ILE A 65 10.75 -5.63 2.34
N PRO A 66 11.06 -6.05 1.08
CA PRO A 66 12.18 -5.47 0.33
C PRO A 66 12.05 -3.96 0.13
N LEU A 67 10.85 -3.44 -0.15
CA LEU A 67 10.62 -1.99 -0.24
C LEU A 67 10.91 -1.27 1.08
N GLY A 68 10.54 -1.87 2.21
CA GLY A 68 10.93 -1.40 3.54
C GLY A 68 12.44 -1.35 3.70
N ILE A 69 13.14 -2.45 3.40
CA ILE A 69 14.61 -2.55 3.51
C ILE A 69 15.27 -1.49 2.63
N MET A 70 14.79 -1.29 1.41
CA MET A 70 15.25 -0.21 0.54
C MET A 70 15.03 1.17 1.17
N ALA A 71 13.88 1.42 1.79
CA ALA A 71 13.62 2.67 2.50
C ALA A 71 14.61 2.88 3.65
N TYR A 72 14.91 1.85 4.43
CA TYR A 72 15.90 1.90 5.51
C TYR A 72 17.25 2.45 5.00
N PHE A 73 17.78 1.87 3.91
CA PHE A 73 19.03 2.33 3.33
C PHE A 73 18.90 3.71 2.67
N ALA A 74 17.83 3.95 1.92
CA ALA A 74 17.62 5.21 1.20
C ALA A 74 17.54 6.41 2.15
N TYR A 75 16.76 6.31 3.23
CA TYR A 75 16.66 7.36 4.25
C TYR A 75 17.87 7.40 5.18
N GLY A 76 18.51 6.25 5.46
CA GLY A 76 19.72 6.18 6.28
C GLY A 76 20.91 6.90 5.64
N TYR A 77 21.07 6.79 4.32
CA TYR A 77 22.15 7.46 3.57
C TYR A 77 21.76 8.86 3.05
N SER A 78 20.49 9.26 3.09
CA SER A 78 20.10 10.61 2.65
C SER A 78 20.84 11.71 3.40
N ALA A 79 21.23 11.46 4.65
CA ALA A 79 21.95 12.43 5.47
C ALA A 79 23.36 12.76 4.99
N THR A 80 24.00 11.86 4.23
CA THR A 80 25.40 12.01 3.80
C THR A 80 25.54 12.80 2.50
N VAL A 81 24.44 13.10 1.80
CA VAL A 81 24.44 13.78 0.50
C VAL A 81 25.01 15.21 0.60
N ARG A 82 24.76 15.89 1.73
CA ARG A 82 25.27 17.24 1.98
C ARG A 82 25.81 17.37 3.40
N PRO A 83 27.07 16.98 3.64
CA PRO A 83 27.65 17.13 4.96
C PRO A 83 27.65 18.61 5.37
N GLY A 84 27.18 18.89 6.59
CA GLY A 84 27.13 20.24 7.15
C GLY A 84 25.88 21.07 6.80
N PHE A 85 25.03 20.61 5.87
CA PHE A 85 23.76 21.29 5.59
C PHE A 85 22.65 20.78 6.52
N ASN A 86 22.11 21.65 7.39
CA ASN A 86 21.00 21.29 8.25
C ASN A 86 19.66 21.51 7.54
N TYR A 87 19.08 20.41 7.05
CA TYR A 87 17.80 20.41 6.35
C TYR A 87 16.64 20.96 7.19
N GLY A 88 16.70 20.92 8.52
CA GLY A 88 15.69 21.53 9.38
C GLY A 88 15.48 23.02 9.10
N THR A 89 16.54 23.74 8.70
CA THR A 89 16.48 25.18 8.40
C THR A 89 15.58 25.54 7.22
N LEU A 90 15.28 24.59 6.33
CA LEU A 90 14.41 24.84 5.17
C LEU A 90 12.93 24.90 5.54
N TRP A 91 12.52 24.23 6.63
CA TRP A 91 11.11 24.07 6.97
C TRP A 91 10.74 24.64 8.35
N TYR A 92 11.72 24.83 9.24
CA TYR A 92 11.48 25.28 10.60
C TYR A 92 12.30 26.54 10.90
N PRO A 93 11.65 27.63 11.35
CA PRO A 93 12.33 28.83 11.80
C PRO A 93 12.86 28.73 13.24
N GLU A 94 12.49 27.68 13.98
CA GLU A 94 12.74 27.53 15.42
C GLU A 94 14.13 26.96 15.75
N VAL A 95 14.66 27.31 16.94
CA VAL A 95 15.92 26.79 17.48
C VAL A 95 15.68 26.24 18.89
N PRO A 96 16.09 25.00 19.23
CA PRO A 96 16.89 24.08 18.40
C PRO A 96 16.07 23.43 17.28
N LEU A 97 16.72 23.21 16.14
CA LEU A 97 16.09 22.60 14.96
C LEU A 97 15.71 21.14 15.23
N PRO A 98 14.50 20.69 14.82
CA PRO A 98 14.10 19.31 15.01
C PRO A 98 14.89 18.37 14.11
N THR A 99 15.07 17.11 14.54
CA THR A 99 15.62 16.06 13.68
C THR A 99 14.61 15.71 12.59
N VAL A 100 14.94 16.03 11.35
CA VAL A 100 14.11 15.76 10.17
C VAL A 100 14.73 14.65 9.35
N ILE A 101 13.92 13.64 9.02
CA ILE A 101 14.25 12.68 7.98
C ILE A 101 13.75 13.28 6.68
N TYR A 102 14.65 13.42 5.72
CA TYR A 102 14.36 13.96 4.40
C TYR A 102 14.76 12.95 3.33
N ALA A 103 14.17 13.11 2.16
CA ALA A 103 14.53 12.37 0.97
C ALA A 103 15.21 13.31 -0.03
N ASP A 104 16.55 13.38 -0.04
CA ASP A 104 17.27 14.08 -1.12
C ASP A 104 17.37 13.17 -2.35
N THR A 105 16.60 13.48 -3.39
CA THR A 105 16.56 12.75 -4.67
C THR A 105 17.86 12.85 -5.47
N ARG A 106 18.87 13.59 -5.02
CA ARG A 106 20.22 13.54 -5.59
C ARG A 106 20.92 12.22 -5.25
N HIS A 107 20.49 11.51 -4.20
CA HIS A 107 21.05 10.20 -3.85
C HIS A 107 20.42 9.09 -4.72
N GLN A 108 21.27 8.26 -5.35
CA GLN A 108 20.83 7.18 -6.23
C GLN A 108 19.86 6.18 -5.55
N TYR A 109 20.13 5.76 -4.30
CA TYR A 109 19.21 4.92 -3.52
C TYR A 109 17.79 5.50 -3.40
N LEU A 110 17.64 6.82 -3.21
CA LEU A 110 16.32 7.44 -3.10
C LEU A 110 15.60 7.50 -4.44
N ILE A 111 16.32 7.79 -5.53
CA ILE A 111 15.76 7.72 -6.89
C ILE A 111 15.26 6.30 -7.16
N LEU A 112 16.07 5.29 -6.87
CA LEU A 112 15.71 3.89 -7.08
C LEU A 112 14.51 3.48 -6.22
N TYR A 113 14.51 3.88 -4.94
CA TYR A 113 13.40 3.63 -4.02
C TYR A 113 12.08 4.24 -4.53
N PHE A 114 12.09 5.52 -4.91
CA PHE A 114 10.89 6.18 -5.44
C PHE A 114 10.46 5.61 -6.79
N GLY A 115 11.41 5.26 -7.67
CA GLY A 115 11.12 4.63 -8.95
C GLY A 115 10.43 3.27 -8.78
N ILE A 116 11.03 2.37 -8.00
CA ILE A 116 10.47 1.03 -7.74
C ILE A 116 9.14 1.16 -6.98
N GLY A 117 9.08 1.99 -5.94
CA GLY A 117 7.86 2.25 -5.19
C GLY A 117 6.73 2.76 -6.08
N GLY A 118 6.99 3.74 -6.94
CA GLY A 118 6.02 4.28 -7.89
C GLY A 118 5.52 3.24 -8.89
N VAL A 119 6.41 2.39 -9.42
CA VAL A 119 6.03 1.28 -10.30
C VAL A 119 5.14 0.28 -9.57
N VAL A 120 5.50 -0.14 -8.35
CA VAL A 120 4.72 -1.09 -7.55
C VAL A 120 3.31 -0.54 -7.29
N VAL A 121 3.21 0.72 -6.84
CA VAL A 121 1.92 1.38 -6.60
C VAL A 121 1.08 1.39 -7.88
N THR A 122 1.66 1.82 -8.99
CA THR A 122 0.98 1.89 -10.29
C THR A 122 0.46 0.51 -10.71
N VAL A 123 1.30 -0.53 -10.66
CA VAL A 123 0.92 -1.89 -11.02
C VAL A 123 -0.20 -2.41 -10.12
N CYS A 124 -0.12 -2.19 -8.79
CA CYS A 124 -1.17 -2.61 -7.86
C CYS A 124 -2.51 -1.95 -8.18
N TYR A 125 -2.54 -0.65 -8.45
CA TYR A 125 -3.77 0.05 -8.83
C TYR A 125 -4.33 -0.44 -10.16
N GLN A 126 -3.48 -0.66 -11.17
CA GLN A 126 -3.91 -1.22 -12.46
C GLN A 126 -4.52 -2.62 -12.29
N LEU A 127 -3.91 -3.48 -11.46
CA LEU A 127 -4.44 -4.80 -11.15
C LEU A 127 -5.79 -4.72 -10.44
N VAL A 128 -5.96 -3.82 -9.46
CA VAL A 128 -7.23 -3.62 -8.76
C VAL A 128 -8.32 -3.19 -9.75
N VAL A 129 -8.05 -2.23 -10.63
CA VAL A 129 -9.01 -1.78 -11.65
C VAL A 129 -9.36 -2.91 -12.61
N LEU A 130 -8.38 -3.68 -13.08
CA LEU A 130 -8.59 -4.82 -13.98
C LEU A 130 -9.43 -5.91 -13.33
N ILE A 131 -9.13 -6.30 -12.09
CA ILE A 131 -9.89 -7.30 -11.35
C ILE A 131 -11.30 -6.79 -11.06
N GLY A 132 -11.44 -5.52 -10.66
CA GLY A 132 -12.73 -4.86 -10.44
C GLY A 132 -13.61 -4.90 -11.69
N TYR A 133 -13.06 -4.54 -12.85
CA TYR A 133 -13.75 -4.63 -14.13
C TYR A 133 -14.21 -6.06 -14.43
N LYS A 134 -13.33 -7.06 -14.29
CA LYS A 134 -13.69 -8.47 -14.49
C LYS A 134 -14.78 -8.94 -13.52
N THR A 135 -14.73 -8.46 -12.27
CA THR A 135 -15.73 -8.78 -11.25
C THR A 135 -17.10 -8.25 -11.64
N VAL A 136 -17.18 -7.00 -12.12
CA VAL A 136 -18.43 -6.40 -12.59
C VAL A 136 -19.00 -7.13 -13.80
N VAL A 137 -18.16 -7.50 -14.77
CA VAL A 137 -18.59 -8.28 -15.94
C VAL A 137 -19.16 -9.64 -15.52
N ALA A 138 -18.40 -10.39 -14.71
CA ALA A 138 -18.85 -11.70 -14.22
C ALA A 138 -20.13 -11.61 -13.39
N PHE A 139 -20.25 -10.57 -12.56
CA PHE A 139 -21.45 -10.31 -11.78
C PHE A 139 -22.65 -10.04 -12.68
N ASN A 140 -22.53 -9.16 -13.68
CA ASN A 140 -23.60 -8.85 -14.62
C ASN A 140 -24.08 -10.08 -15.42
N GLU A 141 -23.16 -10.96 -15.80
CA GLU A 141 -23.50 -12.24 -16.46
C GLU A 141 -24.28 -13.18 -15.54
N GLN A 142 -23.92 -13.25 -14.25
CA GLN A 142 -24.67 -14.01 -13.26
C GLN A 142 -26.03 -13.37 -12.97
N THR A 143 -26.11 -12.04 -12.88
CA THR A 143 -27.35 -11.31 -12.63
C THR A 143 -28.43 -11.63 -13.67
N ARG A 144 -28.05 -11.77 -14.94
CA ARG A 144 -28.97 -12.14 -16.03
C ARG A 144 -29.62 -13.52 -15.87
N LYS A 145 -29.04 -14.40 -15.04
CA LYS A 145 -29.58 -15.75 -14.77
C LYS A 145 -30.58 -15.78 -13.61
N PHE A 146 -30.64 -14.73 -12.78
CA PHE A 146 -31.59 -14.68 -11.67
C PHE A 146 -32.99 -14.28 -12.14
N THR A 147 -33.99 -14.71 -11.38
CA THR A 147 -35.38 -14.29 -11.59
C THR A 147 -35.53 -12.81 -11.25
N THR A 148 -36.44 -12.12 -11.95
CA THR A 148 -36.77 -10.70 -11.71
C THR A 148 -37.09 -10.40 -10.25
N ARG A 149 -37.70 -11.35 -9.54
CA ARG A 149 -38.01 -11.23 -8.10
C ARG A 149 -36.75 -11.19 -7.24
N ALA A 150 -35.76 -12.05 -7.51
CA ALA A 150 -34.48 -12.05 -6.78
C ALA A 150 -33.68 -10.77 -7.05
N GLN A 151 -33.72 -10.28 -8.29
CA GLN A 151 -33.07 -9.04 -8.70
C GLN A 151 -33.65 -7.81 -7.97
N SER A 152 -34.98 -7.75 -7.83
CA SER A 152 -35.66 -6.70 -7.06
C SER A 152 -35.26 -6.71 -5.58
N THR A 153 -35.19 -7.88 -4.95
CA THR A 153 -34.76 -8.00 -3.54
C THR A 153 -33.31 -7.55 -3.38
N GLN A 154 -32.43 -7.94 -4.29
CA GLN A 154 -31.01 -7.55 -4.23
C GLN A 154 -30.84 -6.03 -4.39
N ASN A 155 -31.58 -5.40 -5.30
CA ASN A 155 -31.56 -3.94 -5.48
C ASN A 155 -32.04 -3.20 -4.23
N GLN A 156 -33.08 -3.69 -3.55
CA GLN A 156 -33.56 -3.10 -2.29
C GLN A 156 -32.49 -3.18 -1.19
N LEU A 157 -31.80 -4.31 -1.09
CA LEU A 157 -30.73 -4.54 -0.12
C LEU A 157 -29.50 -3.65 -0.40
N THR A 158 -29.12 -3.50 -1.67
CA THR A 158 -28.05 -2.57 -2.07
C THR A 158 -28.40 -1.13 -1.75
N TYR A 159 -29.64 -0.70 -2.01
CA TYR A 159 -30.09 0.65 -1.66
C TYR A 159 -30.04 0.91 -0.16
N PHE A 160 -30.46 -0.07 0.65
CA PHE A 160 -30.40 0.03 2.10
C PHE A 160 -28.96 0.20 2.59
N LEU A 161 -28.02 -0.57 2.04
CA LEU A 161 -26.59 -0.49 2.39
C LEU A 161 -25.91 0.81 1.93
N ILE A 162 -26.41 1.50 0.91
CA ILE A 162 -25.86 2.78 0.45
C ILE A 162 -26.34 3.95 1.33
N ILE A 163 -27.56 3.85 1.86
CA ILE A 163 -28.16 4.90 2.71
C ILE A 163 -27.60 4.87 4.14
N GLN A 164 -27.15 3.70 4.59
CA GLN A 164 -26.59 3.46 5.92
C GLN A 164 -25.13 3.95 6.04
#